data_AF-A0A7V3A146-F1
#
_entry.id   AF-A0A7V3A146-F1
#
_cell.length_a   1.000
_cell.length_b   1.000
_cell.length_c   1.000
_cell.angle_alpha   90.00
_cell.angle_beta   90.00
_cell.angle_gamma   90.00
#
_symmetry.space_group_name_H-M   'P 1'
#
loop_
_entity.id
_entity.type
_entity.pdbx_description
1 polymer ?
#
loop_
_entity_poly.entity_id
_entity_poly.type
_entity_poly.pdbx_seq_one_letter_code
_entity_poly.pdbx_strand_id
1 'polypeptide(L)'
;MNYLSALSLLVSFLSLAEGLYVLLTSPSNPLNRRYFYMTLCIALWLFGASFAYSGKDREVVIFWFRICSFGFIFLHACTLHFIITLTRPLFSVTQGRMFYLLYLPSLLFQYQSLTGTIVFREFVKEGAYWTAEPDFNSPVFLLLVVNYLVYYLLSAILLVLYAKRVASKKEKRKAWLLFIAILSTILFYNLEPFLVPYFTAYRPLVVSPLFSIVWISIIAYAIIRYNFLSYRPSIITREILDSIDEAVLVFDSELRLVYANKFIRRLREKLPSRHEALPSSVYGWFPESASLKSALTELLSKSTKSFSCVLSLYAMPRKLFQARFSLIRDTDGSPSGLVFIGKETVTGSTFFAEKGITRKEEQVLEHLIQGDPLKTIAETLHMGLRTVKTHCAHIYQKLGVKNRFQLLELLHNSNLMPDRVSDRKLFPLIERQPPSGHQ
;
A
#
# COMPACT_ATOMS: atom_id res chain seq x y z
N MET A 1 -23.55 -33.35 -22.51
CA MET A 1 -22.41 -32.43 -22.36
C MET A 1 -21.20 -33.29 -22.02
N ASN A 2 -20.12 -33.24 -22.81
CA ASN A 2 -18.90 -34.01 -22.51
C ASN A 2 -18.28 -33.52 -21.19
N TYR A 3 -17.56 -34.36 -20.44
CA TYR A 3 -16.91 -33.94 -19.18
C TYR A 3 -15.92 -32.79 -19.41
N LEU A 4 -15.25 -32.74 -20.57
CA LEU A 4 -14.38 -31.62 -20.94
C LEU A 4 -15.15 -30.31 -21.01
N SER A 5 -16.38 -30.33 -21.55
CA SER A 5 -17.25 -29.15 -21.58
C SER A 5 -17.65 -28.70 -20.18
N ALA A 6 -18.04 -29.64 -19.31
CA ALA A 6 -18.41 -29.33 -17.93
C ALA A 6 -17.24 -28.76 -17.13
N LEU A 7 -16.05 -29.37 -17.26
CA LEU A 7 -14.84 -28.92 -16.61
C LEU A 7 -14.41 -27.53 -17.11
N SER A 8 -14.45 -27.31 -18.43
CA SER A 8 -14.11 -26.02 -19.03
C SER A 8 -15.04 -24.91 -18.56
N LEU A 9 -16.35 -25.18 -18.49
CA LEU A 9 -17.33 -24.23 -18.00
C LEU A 9 -17.16 -23.92 -16.50
N LEU A 10 -16.88 -24.95 -15.69
CA LEU A 10 -16.57 -24.78 -14.27
C LEU A 10 -15.33 -23.88 -14.09
N VAL A 11 -14.23 -24.17 -14.79
CA VAL A 11 -13.00 -23.39 -14.67
C VAL A 11 -13.20 -21.96 -15.20
N SER A 12 -14.00 -21.77 -16.25
CA SER A 12 -14.38 -20.43 -16.73
C SER A 12 -15.05 -19.60 -15.63
N PHE A 13 -16.08 -20.16 -14.97
CA PHE A 13 -16.79 -19.46 -13.90
C PHE A 13 -15.91 -19.22 -12.67
N LEU A 14 -15.09 -20.20 -12.28
CA LEU A 14 -14.15 -20.02 -11.16
C LEU A 14 -13.14 -18.91 -11.45
N SER A 15 -12.58 -18.89 -12.67
CA SER A 15 -11.65 -17.84 -13.10
C SER A 15 -12.29 -16.46 -13.05
N LEU A 16 -13.55 -16.33 -13.54
CA LEU A 16 -14.28 -15.08 -13.52
C LEU A 16 -14.62 -14.64 -12.08
N ALA A 17 -15.07 -15.56 -11.23
CA ALA A 17 -15.41 -15.28 -9.85
C ALA A 17 -14.18 -14.80 -9.06
N GLU A 18 -13.03 -15.46 -9.25
CA GLU A 18 -11.76 -15.07 -8.62
C GLU A 18 -11.31 -13.67 -9.08
N GLY A 19 -11.40 -13.40 -10.39
CA GLY A 19 -11.14 -12.08 -10.96
C GLY A 19 -12.03 -10.99 -10.36
N LEU A 20 -13.34 -11.24 -10.29
CA LEU A 20 -14.31 -10.30 -9.72
C LEU A 20 -14.06 -10.06 -8.23
N TYR A 21 -13.77 -11.11 -7.46
CA TYR A 21 -13.44 -10.99 -6.04
C TYR A 21 -12.24 -10.06 -5.82
N VAL A 22 -11.14 -10.27 -6.56
CA VAL A 22 -9.95 -9.41 -6.48
C VAL A 22 -10.27 -7.98 -6.90
N LEU A 23 -11.07 -7.78 -7.95
CA LEU A 23 -11.48 -6.45 -8.40
C LEU A 23 -12.27 -5.70 -7.32
N LEU A 24 -13.28 -6.36 -6.73
CA LEU A 24 -14.18 -5.77 -5.74
C LEU A 24 -13.47 -5.47 -4.40
N THR A 25 -12.39 -6.19 -4.07
CA THR A 25 -11.59 -5.92 -2.88
C THR A 25 -10.97 -4.52 -2.90
N SER A 26 -10.58 -4.00 -4.06
CA SER A 26 -10.05 -2.63 -4.22
C SER A 26 -10.17 -2.14 -5.67
N PRO A 27 -11.34 -1.63 -6.10
CA PRO A 27 -11.60 -1.28 -7.50
C PRO A 27 -10.73 -0.15 -8.05
N SER A 28 -10.30 0.77 -7.18
CA SER A 28 -9.41 1.88 -7.53
C SER A 28 -7.96 1.44 -7.80
N ASN A 29 -7.61 0.20 -7.43
CA ASN A 29 -6.27 -0.31 -7.61
C ASN A 29 -6.03 -0.73 -9.08
N PRO A 30 -5.07 -0.11 -9.80
CA PRO A 30 -4.82 -0.46 -11.19
C PRO A 30 -4.37 -1.92 -11.36
N LEU A 31 -3.71 -2.52 -10.38
CA LEU A 31 -3.25 -3.91 -10.46
C LEU A 31 -4.40 -4.91 -10.34
N ASN A 32 -5.37 -4.68 -9.45
CA ASN A 32 -6.57 -5.52 -9.34
C ASN A 32 -7.36 -5.49 -10.65
N ARG A 33 -7.47 -4.32 -11.29
CA ARG A 33 -8.09 -4.18 -12.61
C ARG A 33 -7.36 -4.96 -13.70
N ARG A 34 -6.02 -4.90 -13.74
CA ARG A 34 -5.23 -5.66 -14.72
C ARG A 34 -5.32 -7.17 -14.50
N TYR A 35 -5.33 -7.61 -13.24
CA TYR A 35 -5.56 -9.00 -12.88
C TYR A 35 -6.95 -9.48 -13.32
N PHE A 36 -8.00 -8.67 -13.12
CA PHE A 36 -9.33 -8.96 -13.62
C PHE A 36 -9.37 -9.12 -15.15
N TYR A 37 -8.65 -8.30 -15.91
CA TYR A 37 -8.61 -8.46 -17.37
C TYR A 37 -7.94 -9.78 -17.80
N MET A 38 -6.91 -10.25 -17.09
CA MET A 38 -6.30 -11.56 -17.37
C MET A 38 -7.28 -12.71 -17.12
N THR A 39 -7.96 -12.69 -15.97
CA THR A 39 -8.95 -13.72 -15.60
C THR A 39 -10.18 -13.68 -16.49
N LEU A 40 -10.60 -12.50 -16.97
CA LEU A 40 -11.64 -12.36 -17.99
C LEU A 40 -11.25 -13.00 -19.32
N CYS A 41 -9.99 -12.83 -19.77
CA CYS A 41 -9.49 -13.49 -20.98
C CYS A 41 -9.55 -15.02 -20.85
N ILE A 42 -9.11 -15.55 -19.71
CA ILE A 42 -9.16 -17.00 -19.43
C ILE A 42 -10.61 -17.50 -19.37
N ALA A 43 -11.49 -16.76 -18.69
CA ALA A 43 -12.90 -17.10 -18.59
C ALA A 43 -13.56 -17.15 -19.98
N LEU A 44 -13.32 -16.14 -20.83
CA LEU A 44 -13.85 -16.11 -22.21
C LEU A 44 -13.32 -17.26 -23.05
N TRP A 45 -12.02 -17.57 -22.93
CA TRP A 45 -11.42 -18.71 -23.63
C TRP A 45 -12.12 -20.02 -23.26
N LEU A 46 -12.19 -20.31 -21.96
CA LEU A 46 -12.79 -21.55 -21.46
C LEU A 46 -14.30 -21.61 -21.66
N PHE A 47 -14.99 -20.47 -21.65
CA PHE A 47 -16.40 -20.41 -22.00
C PHE A 47 -16.62 -20.88 -23.44
N GLY A 48 -15.87 -20.35 -24.41
CA GLY A 48 -15.94 -20.80 -25.79
C GLY A 48 -15.53 -22.27 -25.94
N ALA A 49 -14.46 -22.70 -25.26
CA ALA A 49 -13.96 -24.07 -25.34
C ALA A 49 -15.01 -25.08 -24.83
N SER A 50 -15.78 -24.71 -23.81
CA SER A 50 -16.85 -25.57 -23.27
C SER A 50 -17.85 -25.99 -24.35
N PHE A 51 -18.26 -25.09 -25.23
CA PHE A 51 -19.16 -25.39 -26.33
C PHE A 51 -18.45 -26.04 -27.51
N ALA A 52 -17.19 -25.66 -27.78
CA ALA A 52 -16.37 -26.29 -28.81
C ALA A 52 -16.19 -27.80 -28.55
N TYR A 53 -15.89 -28.20 -27.30
CA TYR A 53 -15.71 -29.62 -26.95
C TYR A 53 -16.97 -30.48 -27.16
N SER A 54 -18.17 -29.88 -27.08
CA SER A 54 -19.45 -30.57 -27.35
C SER A 54 -20.04 -30.22 -28.72
N GLY A 55 -19.23 -29.65 -29.64
CA GLY A 55 -19.67 -29.28 -30.98
C GLY A 55 -20.26 -30.47 -31.74
N LYS A 56 -21.41 -30.26 -32.40
CA LYS A 56 -22.08 -31.31 -33.18
C LYS A 56 -21.29 -31.66 -34.44
N ASP A 57 -20.81 -30.62 -35.11
CA ASP A 57 -20.07 -30.64 -36.37
C ASP A 57 -18.89 -29.66 -36.31
N ARG A 58 -18.07 -29.69 -37.35
CA ARG A 58 -16.85 -28.89 -37.48
C ARG A 58 -17.15 -27.38 -37.45
N GLU A 59 -18.23 -26.94 -38.07
CA GLU A 59 -18.59 -25.53 -38.18
C GLU A 59 -18.93 -24.94 -36.80
N VAL A 60 -19.64 -25.70 -35.95
CA VAL A 60 -19.90 -25.31 -34.57
C VAL A 60 -18.60 -25.20 -33.77
N VAL A 61 -17.64 -26.11 -33.96
CA VAL A 61 -16.33 -26.04 -33.29
C VAL A 61 -15.56 -24.80 -33.70
N ILE A 62 -15.50 -24.50 -35.01
CA ILE A 62 -14.82 -23.32 -35.54
C ILE A 62 -15.47 -22.04 -35.01
N PHE A 63 -16.80 -21.97 -35.01
CA PHE A 63 -17.53 -20.82 -34.46
C PHE A 63 -17.14 -20.54 -33.01
N TRP A 64 -17.18 -21.56 -32.14
CA TRP A 64 -16.82 -21.39 -30.74
C TRP A 64 -15.32 -21.15 -30.53
N PHE A 65 -14.46 -21.73 -31.38
CA PHE A 65 -13.03 -21.45 -31.37
C PHE A 65 -12.72 -19.97 -31.72
N ARG A 66 -13.51 -19.34 -32.59
CA ARG A 66 -13.42 -17.89 -32.84
C ARG A 66 -13.82 -17.06 -31.62
N ILE A 67 -14.71 -17.55 -30.77
CA ILE A 67 -15.00 -16.91 -29.48
C ILE A 67 -13.82 -17.11 -28.51
N CYS A 68 -13.20 -18.30 -28.50
CA CYS A 68 -12.02 -18.57 -27.69
C CYS A 68 -10.86 -17.61 -27.96
N SER A 69 -10.70 -17.16 -29.21
CA SER A 69 -9.55 -16.35 -29.61
C SER A 69 -9.47 -15.00 -28.94
N PHE A 70 -10.60 -14.39 -28.58
CA PHE A 70 -10.61 -13.19 -27.72
C PHE A 70 -9.89 -13.41 -26.39
N GLY A 71 -9.93 -14.63 -25.85
CA GLY A 71 -9.22 -14.97 -24.64
C GLY A 71 -7.72 -15.13 -24.88
N PHE A 72 -7.31 -16.09 -25.71
CA PHE A 72 -5.88 -16.43 -25.86
C PHE A 72 -5.06 -15.36 -26.59
N ILE A 73 -5.67 -14.58 -27.49
CA ILE A 73 -4.99 -13.49 -28.23
C ILE A 73 -4.75 -12.26 -27.35
N PHE A 74 -5.61 -11.97 -26.37
CA PHE A 74 -5.45 -10.80 -25.52
C PHE A 74 -4.74 -11.10 -24.19
N LEU A 75 -4.69 -12.37 -23.78
CA LEU A 75 -4.13 -12.77 -22.49
C LEU A 75 -2.66 -12.33 -22.31
N HIS A 76 -1.81 -12.49 -23.32
CA HIS A 76 -0.39 -12.12 -23.21
C HIS A 76 -0.18 -10.60 -23.17
N ALA A 77 -0.99 -9.82 -23.90
CA ALA A 77 -1.01 -8.35 -23.80
C ALA A 77 -1.47 -7.88 -22.42
N CYS A 78 -2.54 -8.48 -21.88
CA CYS A 78 -3.00 -8.22 -20.51
C CYS A 78 -1.93 -8.60 -19.46
N THR A 79 -1.22 -9.71 -19.67
CA THR A 79 -0.13 -10.14 -18.79
C THR A 79 1.01 -9.14 -18.76
N LEU A 80 1.52 -8.72 -19.92
CA LEU A 80 2.58 -7.72 -19.97
C LEU A 80 2.14 -6.37 -19.37
N HIS A 81 0.91 -5.95 -19.60
CA HIS A 81 0.34 -4.76 -18.96
C HIS A 81 0.27 -4.89 -17.44
N PHE A 82 -0.15 -6.05 -16.92
CA PHE A 82 -0.15 -6.34 -15.49
C PHE A 82 1.26 -6.18 -14.90
N ILE A 83 2.28 -6.79 -15.53
CA ILE A 83 3.67 -6.72 -15.06
C ILE A 83 4.25 -5.30 -15.16
N ILE A 84 3.98 -4.55 -16.22
CA ILE A 84 4.44 -3.16 -16.31
C ILE A 84 3.79 -2.30 -15.21
N THR A 85 2.50 -2.53 -14.92
CA THR A 85 1.82 -1.81 -13.84
C THR A 85 2.43 -2.14 -12.48
N LEU A 86 2.84 -3.40 -12.28
CA LEU A 86 3.47 -3.87 -11.04
C LEU A 86 4.86 -3.23 -10.84
N THR A 87 5.65 -3.18 -11.91
CA THR A 87 7.03 -2.74 -11.86
C THR A 87 7.19 -1.22 -11.99
N ARG A 88 6.09 -0.49 -12.27
CA ARG A 88 6.06 0.97 -12.50
C ARG A 88 6.84 1.80 -11.46
N PRO A 89 6.75 1.56 -10.13
CA PRO A 89 7.46 2.38 -9.15
C PRO A 89 8.98 2.44 -9.34
N LEU A 90 9.57 1.45 -10.02
CA LEU A 90 11.02 1.36 -10.23
C LEU A 90 11.49 1.82 -11.62
N PHE A 91 10.61 1.84 -12.61
CA PHE A 91 10.98 2.12 -14.00
C PHE A 91 10.35 3.40 -14.57
N SER A 92 9.53 4.11 -13.78
CA SER A 92 8.91 5.40 -14.15
C SER A 92 8.24 5.39 -15.53
N VAL A 93 7.65 4.26 -15.93
CA VAL A 93 6.99 4.13 -17.23
C VAL A 93 5.74 5.02 -17.24
N THR A 94 5.71 5.98 -18.16
CA THR A 94 4.56 6.87 -18.37
C THR A 94 3.42 6.09 -19.04
N GLN A 95 2.39 5.75 -18.26
CA GLN A 95 1.16 5.12 -18.76
C GLN A 95 0.26 6.16 -19.45
N GLY A 96 0.70 6.67 -20.61
CA GLY A 96 -0.09 7.54 -21.49
C GLY A 96 -1.01 6.75 -22.44
N ARG A 97 -1.77 7.45 -23.28
CA ARG A 97 -2.64 6.84 -24.31
C ARG A 97 -1.89 5.92 -25.28
N MET A 98 -0.59 6.15 -25.48
CA MET A 98 0.28 5.29 -26.30
C MET A 98 0.44 3.87 -25.73
N PHE A 99 0.13 3.65 -24.46
CA PHE A 99 0.19 2.31 -23.86
C PHE A 99 -0.86 1.35 -24.45
N TYR A 100 -1.93 1.88 -25.05
CA TYR A 100 -2.90 1.07 -25.78
C TYR A 100 -2.34 0.47 -27.09
N LEU A 101 -1.21 0.98 -27.60
CA LEU A 101 -0.51 0.38 -28.75
C LEU A 101 -0.01 -1.04 -28.45
N LEU A 102 0.16 -1.39 -27.17
CA LEU A 102 0.47 -2.76 -26.74
C LEU A 102 -0.58 -3.78 -27.19
N TYR A 103 -1.82 -3.36 -27.42
CA TYR A 103 -2.90 -4.25 -27.83
C TYR A 103 -3.08 -4.29 -29.36
N LEU A 104 -2.35 -3.47 -30.12
CA LEU A 104 -2.49 -3.39 -31.56
C LEU A 104 -2.16 -4.72 -32.27
N PRO A 105 -1.06 -5.44 -31.92
CA PRO A 105 -0.82 -6.77 -32.49
C PRO A 105 -1.96 -7.76 -32.20
N SER A 106 -2.47 -7.78 -30.96
CA SER A 106 -3.61 -8.63 -30.58
C SER A 106 -4.86 -8.32 -31.41
N LEU A 107 -5.14 -7.05 -31.72
CA LEU A 107 -6.27 -6.67 -32.58
C LEU A 107 -6.11 -7.21 -34.01
N LEU A 108 -4.90 -7.16 -34.58
CA LEU A 108 -4.62 -7.70 -35.92
C LEU A 108 -4.80 -9.22 -35.96
N PHE A 109 -4.28 -9.94 -34.96
CA PHE A 109 -4.49 -11.39 -34.85
C PHE A 109 -5.96 -11.74 -34.59
N GLN A 110 -6.69 -10.92 -33.82
CA GLN A 110 -8.12 -11.13 -33.60
C GLN A 110 -8.91 -11.00 -34.90
N TYR A 111 -8.61 -9.99 -35.73
CA TYR A 111 -9.22 -9.86 -37.05
C TYR A 111 -8.97 -11.10 -37.90
N GLN A 112 -7.72 -11.55 -37.98
CA GLN A 112 -7.33 -12.75 -38.72
C GLN A 112 -8.02 -14.03 -38.19
N SER A 113 -8.21 -14.13 -36.88
CA SER A 113 -8.94 -15.25 -36.28
C SER A 113 -10.43 -15.26 -36.64
N LEU A 114 -11.06 -14.10 -36.87
CA LEU A 114 -12.47 -14.00 -37.21
C LEU A 114 -12.74 -14.27 -38.70
N THR A 115 -11.81 -13.85 -39.56
CA THR A 115 -11.94 -13.94 -41.03
C THR A 115 -11.32 -15.20 -41.62
N GLY A 116 -10.41 -15.88 -40.91
CA GLY A 116 -9.71 -17.04 -41.41
C GLY A 116 -9.21 -17.98 -40.32
N THR A 117 -8.17 -18.75 -40.67
CA THR A 117 -7.50 -19.72 -39.79
C THR A 117 -6.27 -19.09 -39.17
N ILE A 118 -6.01 -19.38 -37.89
CA ILE A 118 -4.88 -18.79 -37.15
C ILE A 118 -3.96 -19.78 -36.44
N VAL A 119 -4.50 -20.82 -35.78
CA VAL A 119 -3.72 -21.73 -34.92
C VAL A 119 -3.78 -23.17 -35.43
N PHE A 120 -4.99 -23.66 -35.72
CA PHE A 120 -5.22 -25.04 -36.13
C PHE A 120 -5.74 -25.08 -37.56
N ARG A 121 -5.11 -25.89 -38.41
CA ARG A 121 -5.50 -26.09 -39.81
C ARG A 121 -6.86 -26.77 -39.92
N GLU A 122 -7.09 -27.76 -39.05
CA GLU A 122 -8.30 -28.57 -39.08
C GLU A 122 -8.70 -29.03 -37.67
N PHE A 123 -10.01 -29.28 -37.50
CA PHE A 123 -10.58 -29.94 -36.33
C PHE A 123 -11.21 -31.24 -36.78
N VAL A 124 -10.79 -32.36 -36.18
CA VAL A 124 -11.21 -33.71 -36.56
C VAL A 124 -11.94 -34.35 -35.38
N LYS A 125 -13.05 -35.02 -35.64
CA LYS A 125 -13.78 -35.74 -34.60
C LYS A 125 -13.25 -37.17 -34.50
N GLU A 126 -12.60 -37.47 -33.38
CA GLU A 126 -12.05 -38.80 -33.08
C GLU A 126 -12.82 -39.42 -31.91
N GLY A 127 -13.73 -40.34 -32.25
CA GLY A 127 -14.65 -40.93 -31.27
C GLY A 127 -15.57 -39.90 -30.62
N ALA A 128 -15.43 -39.72 -29.31
CA ALA A 128 -16.24 -38.81 -28.51
C ALA A 128 -15.67 -37.38 -28.41
N TYR A 129 -14.47 -37.12 -28.95
CA TYR A 129 -13.76 -35.85 -28.77
C TYR A 129 -13.41 -35.19 -30.09
N TRP A 130 -13.21 -33.88 -30.02
CA TRP A 130 -12.60 -33.09 -31.09
C TRP A 130 -11.11 -32.97 -30.83
N THR A 131 -10.31 -33.30 -31.84
CA THR A 131 -8.88 -33.06 -31.88
C THR A 131 -8.57 -31.94 -32.88
N ALA A 132 -7.42 -31.30 -32.74
CA ALA A 132 -7.03 -30.18 -33.59
C ALA A 132 -5.66 -30.43 -34.22
N GLU A 133 -5.45 -30.01 -35.46
CA GLU A 133 -4.16 -30.15 -36.15
C GLU A 133 -3.45 -28.80 -36.20
N PRO A 134 -2.33 -28.59 -35.48
CA PRO A 134 -1.62 -27.30 -35.49
C PRO A 134 -1.05 -26.97 -36.87
N ASP A 135 -1.19 -25.72 -37.30
CA ASP A 135 -0.70 -25.28 -38.61
C ASP A 135 0.73 -24.74 -38.54
N PHE A 136 1.71 -25.63 -38.33
CA PHE A 136 3.12 -25.26 -38.16
C PHE A 136 3.74 -24.52 -39.37
N ASN A 137 3.13 -24.63 -40.55
CA ASN A 137 3.60 -23.98 -41.77
C ASN A 137 2.95 -22.61 -42.02
N SER A 138 1.94 -22.23 -41.23
CA SER A 138 1.26 -20.94 -41.36
C SER A 138 2.15 -19.79 -40.87
N PRO A 139 2.47 -18.80 -41.73
CA PRO A 139 3.22 -17.62 -41.29
C PRO A 139 2.48 -16.83 -40.20
N VAL A 140 1.14 -16.81 -40.26
CA VAL A 140 0.30 -16.14 -39.27
C VAL A 140 0.43 -16.82 -37.90
N PHE A 141 0.40 -18.16 -37.88
CA PHE A 141 0.58 -18.92 -36.64
C PHE A 141 1.96 -18.66 -36.03
N LEU A 142 3.02 -18.73 -36.84
CA LEU A 142 4.38 -18.45 -36.38
C LEU A 142 4.54 -17.02 -35.85
N LEU A 143 3.93 -16.03 -36.50
CA LEU A 143 3.92 -14.65 -36.03
C LEU A 143 3.17 -14.48 -34.69
N LEU A 144 2.05 -15.19 -34.51
CA LEU A 144 1.32 -15.23 -33.23
C LEU A 144 2.21 -15.84 -32.14
N VAL A 145 2.91 -16.94 -32.45
CA VAL A 145 3.86 -17.60 -31.54
C VAL A 145 4.97 -16.65 -31.09
N VAL A 146 5.65 -16.02 -32.04
CA VAL A 146 6.68 -15.02 -31.75
C VAL A 146 6.10 -13.89 -30.92
N ASN A 147 4.91 -13.39 -31.25
CA ASN A 147 4.28 -12.28 -30.54
C ASN A 147 4.03 -12.60 -29.06
N TYR A 148 3.34 -13.69 -28.72
CA TYR A 148 3.08 -13.99 -27.32
C TYR A 148 4.35 -14.36 -26.56
N LEU A 149 5.34 -15.01 -27.19
CA LEU A 149 6.62 -15.32 -26.56
C LEU A 149 7.42 -14.07 -26.24
N VAL A 150 7.44 -13.07 -27.14
CA VAL A 150 8.06 -11.77 -26.87
C VAL A 150 7.40 -11.10 -25.68
N TYR A 151 6.07 -11.17 -25.56
CA TYR A 151 5.34 -10.53 -24.45
C TYR A 151 5.66 -11.19 -23.11
N TYR A 152 5.73 -12.52 -23.08
CA TYR A 152 6.14 -13.26 -21.89
C TYR A 152 7.62 -13.05 -21.56
N LEU A 153 8.51 -12.97 -22.57
CA LEU A 153 9.92 -12.69 -22.37
C LEU A 153 10.14 -11.30 -21.77
N LEU A 154 9.48 -10.27 -22.31
CA LEU A 154 9.52 -8.92 -21.73
C LEU A 154 8.99 -8.90 -20.30
N SER A 155 7.90 -9.62 -20.04
CA SER A 155 7.35 -9.77 -18.69
C SER A 155 8.34 -10.42 -17.72
N ALA A 156 9.00 -11.50 -18.15
CA ALA A 156 10.01 -12.21 -17.37
C ALA A 156 11.25 -11.34 -17.09
N ILE A 157 11.74 -10.61 -18.10
CA ILE A 157 12.86 -9.66 -17.96
C ILE A 157 12.51 -8.57 -16.95
N LEU A 158 11.33 -7.95 -17.07
CA LEU A 158 10.88 -6.91 -16.15
C LEU A 158 10.79 -7.43 -14.69
N LEU A 159 10.28 -8.64 -14.48
CA LEU A 159 10.21 -9.26 -13.16
C LEU A 159 11.60 -9.53 -12.57
N VAL A 160 12.56 -10.02 -13.37
CA VAL A 160 13.95 -10.24 -12.91
C VAL A 160 14.62 -8.91 -12.56
N LEU A 161 14.47 -7.89 -13.40
CA LEU A 161 15.01 -6.56 -13.14
C LEU A 161 14.38 -5.94 -11.89
N TYR A 162 13.07 -6.09 -11.70
CA TYR A 162 12.35 -5.65 -10.50
C TYR A 162 12.87 -6.39 -9.24
N ALA A 163 12.96 -7.72 -9.28
CA ALA A 163 13.46 -8.53 -8.16
C ALA A 163 14.90 -8.17 -7.75
N LYS A 164 15.75 -7.77 -8.71
CA LYS A 164 17.12 -7.31 -8.43
C LYS A 164 17.15 -5.94 -7.76
N ARG A 165 16.21 -5.05 -8.07
CA ARG A 165 16.21 -3.64 -7.60
C ARG A 165 15.48 -3.42 -6.28
N VAL A 166 14.46 -4.22 -5.96
CA VAL A 166 13.72 -4.02 -4.70
C VAL A 166 14.52 -4.48 -3.49
N ALA A 167 14.59 -3.68 -2.42
CA ALA A 167 15.26 -4.05 -1.17
C ALA A 167 14.45 -5.07 -0.34
N SER A 168 13.12 -4.95 -0.34
CA SER A 168 12.22 -5.81 0.45
C SER A 168 12.26 -7.28 0.02
N LYS A 169 12.55 -8.18 0.96
CA LYS A 169 12.50 -9.64 0.74
C LYS A 169 11.11 -10.12 0.30
N LYS A 170 10.04 -9.45 0.76
CA LYS A 170 8.66 -9.76 0.37
C LYS A 170 8.45 -9.51 -1.12
N GLU A 171 8.80 -8.32 -1.58
CA GLU A 171 8.67 -7.92 -2.99
C GLU A 171 9.51 -8.79 -3.93
N LYS A 172 10.70 -9.22 -3.50
CA LYS A 172 11.48 -10.21 -4.26
C LYS A 172 10.76 -11.55 -4.39
N ARG A 173 10.18 -12.07 -3.30
CA ARG A 173 9.40 -13.32 -3.33
C ARG A 173 8.18 -13.19 -4.25
N LYS A 174 7.49 -12.05 -4.20
CA LYS A 174 6.36 -11.74 -5.10
C LYS A 174 6.78 -11.82 -6.57
N ALA A 175 7.88 -11.17 -6.93
CA ALA A 175 8.40 -11.16 -8.29
C ALA A 175 8.80 -12.56 -8.79
N TRP A 176 9.45 -13.36 -7.94
CA TRP A 176 9.81 -14.73 -8.28
C TRP A 176 8.61 -15.67 -8.42
N LEU A 177 7.59 -15.53 -7.57
CA LEU A 177 6.35 -16.29 -7.69
C LEU A 177 5.65 -16.00 -9.03
N LEU A 178 5.58 -14.72 -9.44
CA LEU A 178 5.03 -14.35 -10.74
C LEU A 178 5.91 -14.83 -11.91
N PHE A 179 7.23 -14.80 -11.76
CA PHE A 179 8.15 -15.30 -12.78
C PHE A 179 7.95 -16.81 -13.01
N ILE A 180 7.87 -17.58 -11.92
CA ILE A 180 7.60 -19.03 -11.99
C ILE A 180 6.23 -19.27 -12.62
N ALA A 181 5.20 -18.52 -12.24
CA ALA A 181 3.86 -18.65 -12.83
C ALA A 181 3.86 -18.39 -14.35
N ILE A 182 4.58 -17.37 -14.83
CA ILE A 182 4.72 -17.10 -16.27
C ILE A 182 5.47 -18.24 -16.96
N LEU A 183 6.57 -18.73 -16.39
CA LEU A 183 7.34 -19.82 -16.98
C LEU A 183 6.51 -21.12 -17.06
N SER A 184 5.77 -21.44 -16.00
CA SER A 184 4.83 -22.56 -16.00
C SER A 184 3.73 -22.37 -17.04
N THR A 185 3.20 -21.16 -17.21
CA THR A 185 2.19 -20.85 -18.24
C THR A 185 2.73 -21.14 -19.64
N ILE A 186 3.94 -20.66 -19.97
CA ILE A 186 4.58 -20.94 -21.26
C ILE A 186 4.70 -22.44 -21.48
N LEU A 187 5.18 -23.19 -20.47
CA LEU A 187 5.33 -24.63 -20.60
C LEU A 187 3.98 -25.34 -20.82
N PHE A 188 3.03 -25.18 -19.90
CA PHE A 188 1.77 -25.94 -19.94
C PHE A 188 0.84 -25.55 -21.08
N TYR A 189 0.86 -24.30 -21.53
CA TYR A 189 0.07 -23.87 -22.69
C TYR A 189 0.63 -24.33 -24.04
N ASN A 190 1.92 -24.66 -24.11
CA ASN A 190 2.53 -25.10 -25.36
C ASN A 190 2.77 -26.61 -25.39
N LEU A 191 2.82 -27.27 -24.23
CA LEU A 191 3.18 -28.68 -24.13
C LEU A 191 2.25 -29.59 -24.94
N GLU A 192 0.96 -29.58 -24.60
CA GLU A 192 -0.03 -30.46 -25.25
C GLU A 192 -0.38 -30.04 -26.68
N PRO A 193 -0.69 -28.76 -26.99
CA PRO A 193 -1.15 -28.39 -28.33
C PRO A 193 -0.04 -28.25 -29.36
N PHE A 194 1.22 -28.04 -28.97
CA PHE A 194 2.29 -27.71 -29.93
C PHE A 194 3.54 -28.57 -29.78
N LEU A 195 4.08 -28.74 -28.57
CA LEU A 195 5.33 -29.49 -28.40
C LEU A 195 5.13 -30.99 -28.65
N VAL A 196 4.14 -31.63 -28.02
CA VAL A 196 3.88 -33.06 -28.22
C VAL A 196 3.54 -33.38 -29.69
N PRO A 197 2.65 -32.64 -30.38
CA PRO A 197 2.32 -32.90 -31.79
C PRO A 197 3.47 -32.58 -32.75
N TYR A 198 4.43 -31.75 -32.37
CA TYR A 198 5.61 -31.48 -33.20
C TYR A 198 6.57 -32.67 -33.24
N PHE A 199 6.69 -33.42 -32.14
CA PHE A 199 7.60 -34.57 -32.04
C PHE A 199 6.92 -35.93 -32.26
N THR A 200 5.59 -35.98 -32.30
CA THR A 200 4.82 -37.24 -32.35
C THR A 200 3.61 -37.12 -33.27
N ALA A 201 3.01 -38.24 -33.65
CA ALA A 201 1.76 -38.25 -34.42
C ALA A 201 0.51 -37.92 -33.59
N TYR A 202 0.68 -37.47 -32.33
CA TYR A 202 -0.42 -37.14 -31.43
C TYR A 202 -1.20 -35.91 -31.92
N ARG A 203 -2.53 -36.03 -31.95
CA ARG A 203 -3.43 -34.90 -32.20
C ARG A 203 -3.98 -34.35 -30.88
N PRO A 204 -3.76 -33.07 -30.57
CA PRO A 204 -4.16 -32.48 -29.31
C PRO A 204 -5.67 -32.39 -29.17
N LEU A 205 -6.13 -32.62 -27.93
CA LEU A 205 -7.47 -32.31 -27.45
C LEU A 205 -7.62 -30.82 -27.09
N VAL A 206 -6.52 -30.06 -27.06
CA VAL A 206 -6.49 -28.62 -26.77
C VAL A 206 -7.02 -28.33 -25.37
N VAL A 207 -6.57 -29.12 -24.38
CA VAL A 207 -7.01 -29.06 -22.99
C VAL A 207 -6.14 -28.17 -22.10
N SER A 208 -5.00 -27.70 -22.63
CA SER A 208 -4.08 -26.80 -21.93
C SER A 208 -4.70 -25.64 -21.14
N PRO A 209 -5.76 -24.95 -21.62
CA PRO A 209 -6.38 -23.84 -20.89
C PRO A 209 -6.97 -24.24 -19.53
N LEU A 210 -7.32 -25.52 -19.32
CA LEU A 210 -7.91 -26.01 -18.08
C LEU A 210 -6.95 -25.91 -16.89
N PHE A 211 -5.65 -25.95 -17.15
CA PHE A 211 -4.63 -25.82 -16.10
C PHE A 211 -4.52 -24.39 -15.54
N SER A 212 -5.17 -23.41 -16.19
CA SER A 212 -5.07 -22.00 -15.86
C SER A 212 -5.48 -21.61 -14.45
N ILE A 213 -6.45 -22.33 -13.90
CA ILE A 213 -6.92 -22.13 -12.54
C ILE A 213 -5.79 -22.19 -11.52
N VAL A 214 -4.81 -23.07 -11.72
CA VAL A 214 -3.74 -23.30 -10.75
C VAL A 214 -2.91 -22.04 -10.53
N TRP A 215 -2.45 -21.39 -11.59
CA TRP A 215 -1.61 -20.20 -11.44
C TRP A 215 -2.42 -18.93 -11.18
N ILE A 216 -3.62 -18.78 -11.74
CA ILE A 216 -4.44 -17.60 -11.41
C ILE A 216 -4.76 -17.59 -9.92
N SER A 217 -5.08 -18.75 -9.32
CA SER A 217 -5.32 -18.89 -7.89
C SER A 217 -4.08 -18.65 -7.05
N ILE A 218 -2.89 -19.05 -7.52
CA ILE A 218 -1.61 -18.68 -6.88
C ILE A 218 -1.42 -17.17 -6.89
N ILE A 219 -1.74 -16.49 -7.98
CA ILE A 219 -1.63 -15.03 -8.11
C ILE A 219 -2.70 -14.33 -7.25
N ALA A 220 -3.96 -14.77 -7.26
CA ALA A 220 -5.02 -14.21 -6.42
C ALA A 220 -4.70 -14.39 -4.93
N TYR A 221 -4.28 -15.59 -4.52
CA TYR A 221 -3.80 -15.83 -3.16
C TYR A 221 -2.66 -14.87 -2.81
N ALA A 222 -1.70 -14.67 -3.72
CA ALA A 222 -0.62 -13.72 -3.49
C ALA A 222 -1.14 -12.27 -3.34
N ILE A 223 -2.13 -11.86 -4.13
CA ILE A 223 -2.76 -10.53 -4.06
C ILE A 223 -3.48 -10.33 -2.72
N ILE A 224 -4.31 -11.29 -2.32
CA ILE A 224 -5.20 -11.21 -1.15
C ILE A 224 -4.42 -11.38 0.17
N ARG A 225 -3.57 -12.42 0.28
CA ARG A 225 -2.93 -12.80 1.54
C ARG A 225 -1.78 -11.89 1.95
N TYR A 226 -1.00 -11.38 0.99
CA TYR A 226 0.19 -10.58 1.30
C TYR A 226 -0.07 -9.07 1.31
N ASN A 227 -1.33 -8.65 1.45
CA ASN A 227 -1.76 -7.26 1.38
C ASN A 227 -1.07 -6.54 0.21
N PHE A 228 -1.06 -7.23 -0.94
CA PHE A 228 -0.02 -7.11 -1.99
C PHE A 228 0.11 -5.67 -2.51
N LEU A 229 -0.87 -4.80 -2.23
CA LEU A 229 -1.14 -3.56 -2.95
C LEU A 229 -1.69 -2.37 -2.14
N SER A 230 -1.83 -2.43 -0.81
CA SER A 230 -2.44 -1.33 -0.05
C SER A 230 -1.49 -0.74 0.99
N TYR A 231 -0.86 0.38 0.63
CA TYR A 231 -0.28 1.32 1.59
C TYR A 231 -1.10 2.60 1.74
N ARG A 232 -2.38 2.61 1.32
CA ARG A 232 -3.25 3.78 1.48
C ARG A 232 -4.26 3.52 2.60
N PRO A 233 -4.36 4.37 3.63
CA PRO A 233 -5.41 4.27 4.63
C PRO A 233 -6.79 4.27 3.94
N SER A 234 -7.68 3.36 4.35
CA SER A 234 -9.07 3.31 3.88
C SER A 234 -9.83 4.60 4.25
N ILE A 235 -11.00 4.83 3.65
CA ILE A 235 -11.79 6.04 3.92
C ILE A 235 -12.09 6.19 5.41
N ILE A 236 -12.53 5.11 6.07
CA ILE A 236 -12.81 5.08 7.51
C ILE A 236 -11.56 5.43 8.32
N THR A 237 -10.40 4.83 8.00
CA THR A 237 -9.15 5.16 8.69
C THR A 237 -8.77 6.62 8.49
N ARG A 238 -9.01 7.21 7.31
CA ARG A 238 -8.76 8.64 7.08
C ARG A 238 -9.67 9.51 7.92
N GLU A 239 -10.96 9.22 7.98
CA GLU A 239 -11.90 9.98 8.82
C GLU A 239 -11.50 9.95 10.30
N ILE A 240 -11.12 8.78 10.81
CA ILE A 240 -10.60 8.63 12.18
C ILE A 240 -9.32 9.45 12.38
N LEU A 241 -8.36 9.40 11.46
CA LEU A 241 -7.12 10.16 11.59
C LEU A 241 -7.33 11.67 11.39
N ASP A 242 -8.32 12.08 10.58
CA ASP A 242 -8.72 13.47 10.37
C ASP A 242 -9.52 14.07 11.53
N SER A 243 -10.16 13.24 12.37
CA SER A 243 -10.82 13.69 13.60
C SER A 243 -9.85 13.91 14.77
N ILE A 244 -8.58 13.50 14.64
CA ILE A 244 -7.54 13.77 15.64
C ILE A 244 -7.09 15.22 15.51
N ASP A 245 -7.24 16.01 16.59
CA ASP A 245 -6.83 17.42 16.68
C ASP A 245 -5.33 17.63 16.95
N GLU A 246 -4.53 16.58 16.78
CA GLU A 246 -3.07 16.60 16.91
C GLU A 246 -2.40 16.42 15.54
N ALA A 247 -1.10 16.68 15.46
CA ALA A 247 -0.34 16.49 14.24
C ALA A 247 -0.17 15.00 13.93
N VAL A 248 -0.80 14.49 12.88
CA VAL A 248 -0.65 13.09 12.46
C VAL A 248 -0.06 13.00 11.06
N LEU A 249 1.07 12.30 10.94
CA LEU A 249 1.74 11.99 9.69
C LEU A 249 1.96 10.47 9.61
N VAL A 250 1.69 9.88 8.45
CA VAL A 250 1.97 8.46 8.19
C VAL A 250 2.92 8.35 7.01
N PHE A 251 3.94 7.52 7.18
CA PHE A 251 4.99 7.26 6.20
C PHE A 251 5.06 5.76 5.84
N ASP A 252 5.48 5.47 4.61
CA ASP A 252 5.73 4.11 4.11
C ASP A 252 7.05 3.53 4.64
N SER A 253 7.40 2.31 4.21
CA SER A 253 8.65 1.63 4.56
C SER A 253 9.92 2.36 4.09
N GLU A 254 9.80 3.25 3.11
CA GLU A 254 10.90 4.10 2.62
C GLU A 254 10.91 5.48 3.28
N LEU A 255 10.12 5.66 4.35
CA LEU A 255 9.95 6.91 5.09
C LEU A 255 9.39 8.05 4.22
N ARG A 256 8.58 7.70 3.21
CA ARG A 256 7.88 8.66 2.36
C ARG A 256 6.47 8.91 2.84
N LEU A 257 6.02 10.16 2.77
CA LEU A 257 4.71 10.58 3.23
C LEU A 257 3.60 9.89 2.45
N VAL A 258 2.74 9.18 3.18
CA VAL A 258 1.53 8.52 2.66
C VAL A 258 0.28 9.31 3.03
N TYR A 259 0.27 9.90 4.23
CA TYR A 259 -0.89 10.60 4.77
C TYR A 259 -0.49 11.72 5.72
N ALA A 260 -1.22 12.82 5.65
CA ALA A 260 -1.18 13.92 6.60
C ALA A 260 -2.62 14.31 6.95
N ASN A 261 -2.94 14.39 8.24
CA ASN A 261 -4.29 14.69 8.67
C ASN A 261 -4.68 16.16 8.42
N LYS A 262 -5.95 16.47 8.67
CA LYS A 262 -6.54 17.81 8.49
C LYS A 262 -5.83 18.87 9.33
N PHE A 263 -5.38 18.53 10.53
CA PHE A 263 -4.61 19.43 11.39
C PHE A 263 -3.34 19.91 10.69
N ILE A 264 -2.49 18.99 10.21
CA ILE A 264 -1.27 19.33 9.47
C ILE A 264 -1.57 20.16 8.21
N ARG A 265 -2.60 19.78 7.44
CA ARG A 265 -2.97 20.49 6.21
C ARG A 265 -3.40 21.93 6.50
N ARG A 266 -4.26 22.14 7.51
CA ARG A 266 -4.69 23.48 7.97
C ARG A 266 -3.52 24.32 8.46
N LEU A 267 -2.57 23.73 9.18
CA LEU A 267 -1.39 24.45 9.64
C LEU A 267 -0.56 24.98 8.48
N ARG A 268 -0.39 24.20 7.41
CA ARG A 268 0.36 24.63 6.23
C ARG A 268 -0.32 25.75 5.45
N GLU A 269 -1.66 25.75 5.37
CA GLU A 269 -2.42 26.83 4.71
C GLU A 269 -2.16 28.22 5.33
N LYS A 270 -1.72 28.27 6.60
CA LYS A 270 -1.39 29.51 7.31
C LYS A 270 0.03 30.04 7.06
N LEU A 271 0.89 29.30 6.35
CA LEU A 271 2.27 29.74 6.06
C LEU A 271 2.33 30.65 4.83
N PRO A 272 3.23 31.67 4.82
CA PRO A 272 3.38 32.60 3.69
C PRO A 272 3.79 31.92 2.37
N SER A 273 4.58 30.83 2.46
CA SER A 273 5.19 30.14 1.33
C SER A 273 4.26 29.05 0.77
N ARG A 274 3.21 29.46 0.04
CA ARG A 274 2.12 28.58 -0.42
C ARG A 274 2.46 27.56 -1.53
N HIS A 275 3.65 27.60 -2.14
CA HIS A 275 3.89 26.98 -3.47
C HIS A 275 4.76 25.70 -3.50
N GLU A 276 5.38 25.26 -2.40
CA GLU A 276 6.16 24.01 -2.41
C GLU A 276 5.32 22.83 -1.95
N ALA A 277 5.31 21.72 -2.70
CA ALA A 277 4.63 20.47 -2.35
C ALA A 277 5.01 19.97 -0.95
N LEU A 278 4.14 19.18 -0.30
CA LEU A 278 4.47 18.56 1.00
C LEU A 278 5.79 17.78 0.90
N PRO A 279 6.68 17.87 1.91
CA PRO A 279 7.91 17.10 1.89
C PRO A 279 7.60 15.62 1.76
N SER A 280 8.18 15.01 0.74
CA SER A 280 7.97 13.59 0.45
C SER A 280 8.65 12.71 1.49
N SER A 281 9.77 13.13 2.08
CA SER A 281 10.53 12.36 3.08
C SER A 281 10.27 12.84 4.50
N VAL A 282 10.24 11.92 5.48
CA VAL A 282 10.14 12.22 6.92
C VAL A 282 11.17 13.27 7.37
N TYR A 283 12.39 13.24 6.84
CA TYR A 283 13.46 14.17 7.25
C TYR A 283 13.18 15.62 6.82
N GLY A 284 12.36 15.82 5.79
CA GLY A 284 11.95 17.15 5.34
C GLY A 284 10.88 17.81 6.21
N TRP A 285 10.36 17.11 7.23
CA TRP A 285 9.34 17.63 8.13
C TRP A 285 9.91 18.29 9.39
N PHE A 286 11.15 17.98 9.75
CA PHE A 286 11.75 18.33 11.04
C PHE A 286 13.12 18.99 10.88
N PRO A 287 13.39 20.16 11.50
CA PRO A 287 14.73 20.77 11.54
C PRO A 287 15.79 19.88 12.20
N GLU A 288 15.40 19.08 13.19
CA GLU A 288 16.28 18.18 13.95
C GLU A 288 16.56 16.85 13.22
N SER A 289 16.59 16.87 11.87
CA SER A 289 16.65 15.68 11.02
C SER A 289 17.88 14.80 11.27
N ALA A 290 19.01 15.39 11.67
CA ALA A 290 20.25 14.66 11.98
C ALA A 290 20.09 13.76 13.22
N SER A 291 19.54 14.30 14.30
CA SER A 291 19.26 13.55 15.55
C SER A 291 18.15 12.52 15.33
N LEU A 292 17.12 12.87 14.55
CA LEU A 292 16.01 11.98 14.22
C LEU A 292 16.47 10.73 13.45
N LYS A 293 17.48 10.87 12.59
CA LYS A 293 18.00 9.77 11.77
C LYS A 293 18.55 8.63 12.62
N SER A 294 19.26 8.93 13.71
CA SER A 294 19.79 7.91 14.62
C SER A 294 18.65 7.14 15.31
N ALA A 295 17.69 7.85 15.90
CA ALA A 295 16.54 7.24 16.58
C ALA A 295 15.64 6.42 15.65
N LEU A 296 15.40 6.89 14.42
CA LEU A 296 14.64 6.15 13.41
C LEU A 296 15.37 4.89 12.94
N THR A 297 16.70 4.95 12.80
CA THR A 297 17.51 3.78 12.40
C THR A 297 17.42 2.70 13.49
N GLU A 298 17.51 3.10 14.75
CA GLU A 298 17.34 2.19 15.89
C GLU A 298 15.93 1.57 15.90
N LEU A 299 14.88 2.38 15.77
CA LEU A 299 13.49 1.92 15.71
C LEU A 299 13.26 0.89 14.57
N LEU A 300 13.85 1.12 13.40
CA LEU A 300 13.76 0.22 12.24
C LEU A 300 14.57 -1.08 12.43
N SER A 301 15.66 -1.05 13.20
CA SER A 301 16.53 -2.20 13.48
C SER A 301 15.99 -3.23 14.49
N LYS A 302 14.74 -3.05 14.97
CA LYS A 302 13.94 -3.96 15.83
C LYS A 302 14.18 -3.92 17.34
N SER A 303 14.93 -2.97 17.91
CA SER A 303 15.08 -2.88 19.38
C SER A 303 13.86 -2.30 20.11
N THR A 304 13.05 -1.46 19.45
CA THR A 304 11.90 -0.76 20.07
C THR A 304 10.67 -0.70 19.14
N LYS A 305 9.46 -0.59 19.72
CA LYS A 305 8.19 -0.46 18.95
C LYS A 305 7.83 1.00 18.63
N SER A 306 8.30 1.91 19.47
CA SER A 306 8.03 3.34 19.37
C SER A 306 9.04 4.10 20.24
N PHE A 307 9.29 5.36 19.92
CA PHE A 307 9.98 6.29 20.81
C PHE A 307 9.22 7.60 20.88
N SER A 308 9.43 8.34 21.97
CA SER A 308 8.93 9.70 22.12
C SER A 308 10.08 10.69 22.15
N CYS A 309 9.89 11.87 21.58
CA CYS A 309 10.83 12.97 21.63
C CYS A 309 10.11 14.31 21.61
N VAL A 310 10.85 15.38 21.86
CA VAL A 310 10.37 16.76 21.65
C VAL A 310 11.09 17.31 20.43
N LEU A 311 10.33 17.84 19.47
CA LEU A 311 10.87 18.37 18.22
C LEU A 311 10.03 19.52 17.68
N SER A 312 10.56 20.22 16.68
CA SER A 312 9.83 21.25 15.94
C SER A 312 9.44 20.75 14.55
N LEU A 313 8.35 21.29 14.00
CA LEU A 313 8.00 21.08 12.59
C LEU A 313 8.58 22.23 11.78
N TYR A 314 9.10 21.98 10.57
CA TYR A 314 9.51 23.09 9.67
C TYR A 314 8.36 24.07 9.39
N ALA A 315 7.12 23.56 9.40
CA ALA A 315 5.92 24.38 9.30
C ALA A 315 5.73 25.34 10.49
N MET A 316 6.30 25.04 11.67
CA MET A 316 6.20 25.86 12.88
C MET A 316 7.49 25.77 13.70
N PRO A 317 8.58 26.43 13.27
CA PRO A 317 9.91 26.28 13.89
C PRO A 317 9.97 26.84 15.32
N ARG A 318 8.98 27.66 15.73
CA ARG A 318 8.87 28.23 17.09
C ARG A 318 8.00 27.41 18.04
N LYS A 319 7.32 26.38 17.56
CA LYS A 319 6.46 25.52 18.37
C LYS A 319 7.11 24.17 18.56
N LEU A 320 7.04 23.68 19.79
CA LEU A 320 7.54 22.36 20.14
C LEU A 320 6.38 21.38 20.21
N PHE A 321 6.67 20.17 19.77
CA PHE A 321 5.73 19.06 19.77
C PHE A 321 6.29 17.94 20.61
N GLN A 322 5.50 17.48 21.58
CA GLN A 322 5.73 16.18 22.17
C GLN A 322 5.29 15.13 21.15
N ALA A 323 6.27 14.54 20.50
CA ALA A 323 6.10 13.62 19.40
C ALA A 323 6.25 12.17 19.85
N ARG A 324 5.44 11.29 19.28
CA ARG A 324 5.64 9.85 19.33
C ARG A 324 5.76 9.30 17.92
N PHE A 325 6.87 8.58 17.69
CA PHE A 325 7.09 7.81 16.49
C PHE A 325 6.79 6.34 16.79
N SER A 326 5.85 5.75 16.06
CA SER A 326 5.43 4.37 16.24
C SER A 326 5.52 3.61 14.94
N LEU A 327 6.06 2.39 14.99
CA LEU A 327 6.27 1.58 13.81
C LEU A 327 5.03 0.74 13.50
N ILE A 328 4.46 0.90 12.30
CA ILE A 328 3.39 0.04 11.81
C ILE A 328 4.02 -1.27 11.38
N ARG A 329 3.49 -2.38 11.90
CA ARG A 329 3.90 -3.73 11.49
C ARG A 329 2.80 -4.37 10.67
N ASP A 330 3.21 -5.13 9.67
CA ASP A 330 2.31 -5.99 8.90
C ASP A 330 1.96 -7.25 9.72
N THR A 331 1.02 -8.07 9.25
CA THR A 331 0.55 -9.28 9.97
C THR A 331 1.65 -10.30 10.26
N ASP A 332 2.79 -10.20 9.58
CA ASP A 332 3.97 -11.04 9.78
C ASP A 332 5.05 -10.42 10.69
N GLY A 333 4.75 -9.29 11.35
CA GLY A 333 5.64 -8.61 12.28
C GLY A 333 6.74 -7.76 11.63
N SER A 334 6.82 -7.70 10.31
CA SER A 334 7.79 -6.85 9.61
C SER A 334 7.41 -5.37 9.67
N PRO A 335 8.39 -4.44 9.72
CA PRO A 335 8.14 -3.01 9.57
C PRO A 335 7.47 -2.74 8.23
N SER A 336 6.35 -2.06 8.29
CA SER A 336 5.52 -1.76 7.13
C SER A 336 5.53 -0.23 6.91
N GLY A 337 5.47 0.56 7.99
CA GLY A 337 5.49 2.03 7.91
C GLY A 337 5.74 2.68 9.25
N LEU A 338 5.64 4.01 9.29
CA LEU A 338 5.91 4.83 10.47
C LEU A 338 4.77 5.82 10.68
N VAL A 339 4.26 5.91 11.91
CA VAL A 339 3.30 6.93 12.31
C VAL A 339 4.00 7.91 13.23
N PHE A 340 3.83 9.19 12.93
CA PHE A 340 4.14 10.29 13.79
C PHE A 340 2.84 10.88 14.34
N ILE A 341 2.77 11.02 15.66
CA ILE A 341 1.72 11.77 16.35
C ILE A 341 2.43 12.82 17.20
N GLY A 342 2.13 14.08 16.95
CA GLY A 342 2.71 15.22 17.66
C GLY A 342 1.62 16.04 18.33
N LYS A 343 1.67 16.12 19.66
CA LYS A 343 0.87 17.08 20.41
C LYS A 343 1.68 18.36 20.59
N GLU A 344 1.11 19.50 20.21
CA GLU A 344 1.74 20.79 20.49
C GLU A 344 1.91 20.92 22.01
N THR A 345 3.14 21.21 22.44
CA THR A 345 3.43 21.47 23.85
C THR A 345 3.99 22.87 23.99
N VAL A 346 3.47 23.59 24.97
CA VAL A 346 4.07 24.84 25.41
C VAL A 346 5.19 24.46 26.35
N THR A 347 6.43 24.81 26.01
CA THR A 347 7.55 24.62 26.95
C THR A 347 7.58 25.82 27.89
N GLY A 348 7.99 25.62 29.15
CA GLY A 348 8.15 26.70 30.13
C GLY A 348 8.82 27.93 29.52
N SER A 349 9.97 27.73 28.87
CA SER A 349 10.75 28.81 28.26
C SER A 349 10.03 29.60 27.16
N THR A 350 9.20 28.98 26.32
CA THR A 350 8.44 29.69 25.28
C THR A 350 7.26 30.45 25.86
N PHE A 351 6.56 29.85 26.84
CA PHE A 351 5.50 30.54 27.59
C PHE A 351 6.03 31.77 28.35
N PHE A 352 7.17 31.59 29.03
CA PHE A 352 7.82 32.62 29.82
C PHE A 352 8.32 33.76 28.93
N ALA A 353 8.91 33.45 27.77
CA ALA A 353 9.32 34.46 26.80
C ALA A 353 8.13 35.27 26.25
N GLU A 354 7.02 34.62 25.89
CA GLU A 354 5.80 35.33 25.42
C GLU A 354 5.19 36.24 26.50
N LYS A 355 5.33 35.88 27.78
CA LYS A 355 4.88 36.67 28.92
C LYS A 355 5.91 37.69 29.43
N GLY A 356 7.04 37.84 28.73
CA GLY A 356 8.09 38.81 29.09
C GLY A 356 8.85 38.47 30.38
N ILE A 357 8.86 37.21 30.79
CA ILE A 357 9.64 36.71 31.92
C ILE A 357 11.12 36.67 31.51
N THR A 358 11.97 37.29 32.31
CA THR A 358 13.42 37.33 32.10
C THR A 358 14.09 36.04 32.60
N ARG A 359 15.31 35.74 32.12
CA ARG A 359 16.07 34.56 32.55
C ARG A 359 16.27 34.46 34.07
N LYS A 360 16.37 35.60 34.77
CA LYS A 360 16.48 35.64 36.24
C LYS A 360 15.15 35.37 36.93
N GLU A 361 14.05 35.85 36.37
CA GLU A 361 12.70 35.54 36.87
C GLU A 361 12.33 34.07 36.59
N GLU A 362 12.77 33.49 35.46
CA GLU A 362 12.60 32.07 35.14
C GLU A 362 13.28 31.17 36.19
N GLN A 363 14.53 31.46 36.57
CA GLN A 363 15.23 30.74 37.64
C GLN A 363 14.47 30.79 38.98
N VAL A 364 13.95 31.96 39.36
CA VAL A 364 13.14 32.11 40.57
C VAL A 364 11.84 31.32 40.45
N LEU A 365 11.21 31.33 39.27
CA LEU A 365 9.97 30.63 38.97
C LEU A 365 10.12 29.10 39.05
N GLU A 366 11.23 28.53 38.56
CA GLU A 366 11.53 27.09 38.67
C GLU A 366 11.54 26.62 40.13
N HIS A 367 12.22 27.35 41.02
CA HIS A 367 12.22 27.05 42.45
C HIS A 367 10.85 27.27 43.11
N LEU A 368 10.09 28.27 42.67
CA LEU A 368 8.71 28.47 43.13
C LEU A 368 7.79 27.30 42.76
N ILE A 369 8.00 26.69 41.59
CA ILE A 369 7.28 25.49 41.12
C ILE A 369 7.62 24.27 41.98
N GLN A 370 8.89 24.12 42.36
CA GLN A 370 9.38 22.97 43.15
C GLN A 370 8.89 22.94 44.60
N GLY A 371 8.33 24.05 45.10
CA GLY A 371 7.83 24.12 46.48
C GLY A 371 8.80 24.82 47.45
N ASP A 372 9.96 25.28 46.96
CA ASP A 372 11.01 25.82 47.83
C ASP A 372 10.55 27.05 48.62
N PRO A 373 10.96 27.18 49.90
CA PRO A 373 10.78 28.40 50.68
C PRO A 373 11.61 29.55 50.10
N LEU A 374 11.10 30.78 50.13
CA LEU A 374 11.79 31.96 49.56
C LEU A 374 13.21 32.17 50.10
N LYS A 375 13.47 31.74 51.35
CA LYS A 375 14.80 31.79 51.97
C LYS A 375 15.77 30.81 51.29
N THR A 376 15.32 29.59 51.02
CA THR A 376 16.09 28.58 50.27
C THR A 376 16.38 29.07 48.86
N ILE A 377 15.40 29.67 48.16
CA ILE A 377 15.61 30.24 46.82
C ILE A 377 16.69 31.33 46.83
N ALA A 378 16.67 32.21 47.84
CA ALA A 378 17.66 33.27 48.01
C ALA A 378 19.07 32.70 48.19
N GLU A 379 19.21 31.64 49.00
CA GLU A 379 20.47 30.95 49.23
C GLU A 379 20.96 30.22 47.98
N THR A 380 20.09 29.46 47.31
CA THR A 380 20.43 28.65 46.12
C THR A 380 20.81 29.50 44.90
N LEU A 381 20.13 30.64 44.70
CA LEU A 381 20.39 31.51 43.55
C LEU A 381 21.38 32.65 43.87
N HIS A 382 21.98 32.64 45.08
CA HIS A 382 22.89 33.68 45.57
C HIS A 382 22.31 35.10 45.45
N MET A 383 21.05 35.27 45.85
CA MET A 383 20.33 36.55 45.81
C MET A 383 19.91 36.99 47.22
N GLY A 384 19.77 38.29 47.45
CA GLY A 384 19.17 38.79 48.68
C GLY A 384 17.68 38.41 48.77
N LEU A 385 17.18 38.08 49.96
CA LEU A 385 15.76 37.72 50.19
C LEU A 385 14.79 38.79 49.66
N ARG A 386 15.16 40.07 49.77
CA ARG A 386 14.39 41.19 49.23
C ARG A 386 14.31 41.14 47.70
N THR A 387 15.40 40.79 47.03
CA THR A 387 15.47 40.64 45.57
C THR A 387 14.59 39.50 45.08
N VAL A 388 14.58 38.35 45.78
CA VAL A 388 13.69 37.23 45.47
C VAL A 388 12.22 37.64 45.60
N LYS A 389 11.85 38.39 46.65
CA LYS A 389 10.49 38.93 46.81
C LYS A 389 10.10 39.87 45.67
N THR A 390 11.01 40.74 45.22
CA THR A 390 10.78 41.62 44.07
C THR A 390 10.56 40.82 42.78
N HIS A 391 11.39 39.80 42.51
CA HIS A 391 11.19 38.92 41.36
C HIS A 391 9.85 38.18 41.42
N CYS A 392 9.43 37.69 42.60
CA CYS A 392 8.10 37.06 42.77
C CYS A 392 6.97 38.03 42.42
N ALA A 393 7.04 39.29 42.87
CA ALA A 393 6.03 40.30 42.56
C ALA A 393 5.94 40.59 41.05
N HIS A 394 7.10 40.71 40.38
CA HIS A 394 7.14 40.92 38.93
C HIS A 394 6.60 39.70 38.16
N ILE A 395 6.94 38.49 38.58
CA ILE A 395 6.42 37.24 38.00
C ILE A 395 4.89 37.21 38.11
N TYR A 396 4.36 37.50 39.30
CA TYR A 396 2.92 37.53 39.55
C TYR A 396 2.21 38.58 38.69
N GLN A 397 2.78 39.78 38.57
CA GLN A 397 2.23 40.84 37.72
C GLN A 397 2.24 40.45 36.24
N LYS A 398 3.36 39.93 35.72
CA LYS A 398 3.51 39.53 34.31
C LYS A 398 2.60 38.37 33.94
N LEU A 399 2.36 37.44 34.86
CA LEU A 399 1.49 36.28 34.66
C LEU A 399 0.02 36.53 35.03
N GLY A 400 -0.31 37.71 35.58
CA GLY A 400 -1.68 38.07 35.95
C GLY A 400 -2.25 37.28 37.15
N VAL A 401 -1.38 36.78 38.03
CA VAL A 401 -1.75 35.96 39.20
C VAL A 401 -1.49 36.72 40.49
N LYS A 402 -2.27 36.46 41.54
CA LYS A 402 -2.17 37.22 42.81
C LYS A 402 -1.30 36.56 43.86
N ASN A 403 -1.07 35.26 43.76
CA ASN A 403 -0.34 34.48 44.76
C ASN A 403 0.24 33.20 44.16
N ARG A 404 1.08 32.52 44.95
CA ARG A 404 1.72 31.25 44.57
C ARG A 404 0.69 30.19 44.17
N PHE A 405 -0.47 30.13 44.82
CA PHE A 405 -1.50 29.14 44.50
C PHE A 405 -2.04 29.34 43.08
N GLN A 406 -2.44 30.57 42.73
CA GLN A 406 -2.91 30.92 41.38
C GLN A 406 -1.81 30.77 40.33
N LEU A 407 -0.54 31.02 40.68
CA LEU A 407 0.59 30.71 39.81
C LEU A 407 0.65 29.21 39.49
N LEU A 408 0.58 28.35 40.52
CA LEU A 408 0.63 26.90 40.34
C LEU A 408 -0.58 26.39 39.55
N GLU A 409 -1.77 26.94 39.80
CA GLU A 409 -3.01 26.63 39.08
C GLU A 409 -2.91 27.02 37.59
N LEU A 410 -2.42 28.22 37.29
CA LEU A 410 -2.20 28.68 35.92
C LEU A 410 -1.20 27.78 35.17
N LEU A 411 -0.11 27.39 35.81
CA LEU A 411 0.90 26.51 35.22
C LEU A 411 0.38 25.08 35.04
N HIS A 412 -0.46 24.58 35.97
CA HIS A 412 -1.11 23.28 35.84
C HIS A 412 -2.10 23.27 34.66
N ASN A 413 -2.96 24.29 34.55
CA ASN A 413 -3.92 24.41 33.46
C ASN A 413 -3.26 24.62 32.09
N SER A 414 -2.02 25.13 32.07
CA SER A 414 -1.23 25.35 30.86
C SER A 414 -0.32 24.16 30.50
N ASN A 415 -0.39 23.03 31.22
CA ASN A 415 0.49 21.85 31.08
C ASN A 415 2.00 22.15 31.20
N LEU A 416 2.37 23.17 32.01
CA LEU A 416 3.75 23.61 32.21
C LEU A 416 4.41 23.00 33.46
N MET A 417 3.64 22.22 34.23
CA MET A 417 4.16 21.44 35.36
C MET A 417 4.70 20.10 34.82
N PRO A 418 5.89 19.63 35.26
CA PRO A 418 6.24 18.23 35.08
C PRO A 418 5.15 17.39 35.74
N ASP A 419 4.66 16.36 35.08
CA ASP A 419 3.72 15.41 35.66
C ASP A 419 4.30 14.98 37.02
N ARG A 420 3.68 15.40 38.12
CA ARG A 420 3.88 14.70 39.39
C ARG A 420 3.58 13.25 39.06
N VAL A 421 4.50 12.35 39.39
CA VAL A 421 4.25 10.91 39.38
C VAL A 421 3.02 10.70 40.26
N SER A 422 1.85 10.76 39.64
CA SER A 422 0.61 10.58 40.33
C SER A 422 0.54 9.09 40.51
N ASP A 423 0.60 8.65 41.76
CA ASP A 423 -0.05 7.41 42.20
C ASP A 423 -1.56 7.54 41.93
N ARG A 424 -1.95 7.70 40.66
CA ARG A 424 -3.30 7.45 40.20
C ARG A 424 -3.41 5.93 40.14
N LYS A 425 -3.70 5.36 41.31
CA LYS A 425 -4.43 4.10 41.39
C LYS A 425 -5.57 4.21 40.38
N LEU A 426 -5.53 3.39 39.34
CA LEU A 426 -6.60 3.28 38.36
C LEU A 426 -7.90 3.07 39.12
N PHE A 427 -8.82 4.04 39.04
CA PHE A 427 -10.23 3.75 39.28
C PHE A 427 -10.81 3.30 37.94
N PRO A 428 -11.18 2.03 37.77
CA PRO A 428 -11.89 1.60 36.58
C PRO A 428 -13.27 2.26 36.59
N LEU A 429 -13.52 3.11 35.59
CA LEU A 429 -14.88 3.54 35.26
C LEU A 429 -15.58 2.32 34.65
N ILE A 430 -16.28 1.57 35.49
CA ILE A 430 -17.26 0.57 35.05
C ILE A 430 -18.42 1.37 34.43
N GLU A 431 -18.58 1.26 33.11
CA GLU A 431 -19.78 1.72 32.42
C GLU A 431 -20.99 1.00 33.02
N ARG A 432 -21.89 1.75 33.66
CA ARG A 432 -23.20 1.23 34.08
C ARG A 432 -24.00 0.88 32.82
N GLN A 433 -24.34 -0.39 32.65
CA GLN A 433 -25.43 -0.79 31.76
C GLN A 433 -26.73 -0.07 32.20
N PRO A 434 -27.56 0.40 31.27
CA PRO A 434 -28.86 0.96 31.62
C PRO A 434 -29.74 -0.16 32.23
N PRO A 435 -30.65 0.20 33.16
CA PRO A 435 -31.43 -0.78 33.90
C PRO A 435 -32.29 -1.61 32.94
N SER A 436 -32.26 -2.93 33.15
CA SER A 436 -33.25 -3.86 32.64
C SER A 436 -34.64 -3.42 33.13
N GLY A 437 -35.40 -2.77 32.25
CA GLY A 437 -36.81 -2.54 32.46
C GLY A 437 -37.55 -3.87 32.35
N HIS A 438 -38.00 -4.38 33.49
CA HIS A 438 -39.15 -5.26 33.54
C HIS A 438 -40.40 -4.47 33.11
N GLN A 439 -41.06 -4.94 32.05
CA GLN A 439 -42.48 -5.29 32.05
C GLN A 439 -42.74 -6.29 30.93
#